data_AF-A0AA92UL54-F1
#
_entry.id   AF-A0AA92UL54-F1
#
_cell.length_a   1.000
_cell.length_b   1.000
_cell.length_c   1.000
_cell.angle_alpha   90.00
_cell.angle_beta   90.00
_cell.angle_gamma   90.00
#
_symmetry.space_group_name_H-M   'P 1'
#
loop_
_entity.id
_entity.type
_entity.pdbx_description
1 polymer ?
#
loop_
_entity_poly.entity_id
_entity_poly.type
_entity_poly.pdbx_seq_one_letter_code
_entity_poly.pdbx_strand_id
1 'polypeptide(L)'
;MEKYIFLDFDGVLNTPKGKFDQKAIGKLRRLLERCDAKVIISSTWRLQGVEYIRQLWKEYHLPGEVTDLTPSCNSITFSSADGTKEWQCLHEAKGLEIAEWLRLNAKEPYRYVILDDEEDILFNQREHLVKVDGSKGLSKTDVRGAIQILNTKEICQMKRWFYGALKFIAVYILMVMLFMAYFYWYPEKEINNMNRRALMYQECLRNHFNWQK
;
A
#
# COMPACT_ATOMS: atom_id res chain seq x y z
N MET A 1 7.68 -4.06 21.74
CA MET A 1 7.06 -3.71 20.45
C MET A 1 7.14 -4.94 19.57
N GLU A 2 5.99 -5.51 19.20
CA GLU A 2 5.97 -6.71 18.36
C GLU A 2 6.32 -6.36 16.89
N LYS A 3 6.84 -7.35 16.16
CA LYS A 3 7.19 -7.21 14.75
C LYS A 3 6.61 -8.38 13.98
N TYR A 4 6.00 -8.08 12.84
CA TYR A 4 5.36 -9.07 11.98
C TYR A 4 5.95 -9.02 10.57
N ILE A 5 6.15 -10.19 9.97
CA ILE A 5 6.46 -10.33 8.54
C ILE A 5 5.29 -11.06 7.91
N PHE A 6 4.58 -10.38 7.01
CA PHE A 6 3.62 -11.00 6.11
C PHE A 6 4.37 -11.50 4.89
N LEU A 7 4.33 -12.81 4.67
CA LEU A 7 5.18 -13.50 3.71
C LEU A 7 4.35 -14.17 2.62
N ASP A 8 4.62 -13.81 1.37
CA ASP A 8 4.26 -14.62 0.22
C ASP A 8 5.33 -15.69 -0.10
N PHE A 9 4.95 -16.68 -0.89
CA PHE A 9 5.81 -17.77 -1.35
C PHE A 9 6.20 -17.61 -2.82
N ASP A 10 5.21 -17.55 -3.72
CA ASP A 10 5.48 -17.41 -5.15
C ASP A 10 6.09 -16.04 -5.43
N GLY A 11 7.12 -15.99 -6.29
CA GLY A 11 7.91 -14.78 -6.54
C GLY A 11 8.83 -14.33 -5.41
N VAL A 12 8.63 -14.79 -4.16
CA VAL A 12 9.45 -14.41 -3.00
C VAL A 12 10.45 -15.52 -2.61
N LEU A 13 9.94 -16.71 -2.26
CA LEU A 13 10.73 -17.88 -1.87
C LEU A 13 10.75 -18.96 -2.95
N ASN A 14 9.64 -19.14 -3.66
CA ASN A 14 9.60 -19.91 -4.90
C ASN A 14 10.05 -18.98 -6.03
N THR A 15 11.06 -19.41 -6.75
CA THR A 15 11.68 -18.62 -7.82
C THR A 15 11.67 -19.44 -9.11
N PRO A 16 12.04 -18.86 -10.27
CA PRO A 16 12.22 -19.64 -11.49
C PRO A 16 13.22 -20.80 -11.38
N LYS A 17 14.07 -20.83 -10.33
CA LYS A 17 15.01 -21.92 -10.06
C LYS A 17 14.37 -23.11 -9.34
N GLY A 18 13.17 -22.94 -8.81
CA GLY A 18 12.43 -23.97 -8.11
C GLY A 18 11.69 -23.47 -6.88
N LYS A 19 10.90 -24.38 -6.33
CA LYS A 19 10.17 -24.21 -5.07
C LYS A 19 11.16 -24.08 -3.91
N PHE A 20 10.95 -23.09 -3.05
CA PHE A 20 11.74 -22.85 -1.84
C PHE A 20 13.25 -22.77 -2.13
N ASP A 21 13.65 -21.80 -2.98
CA ASP A 21 15.06 -21.58 -3.34
C ASP A 21 15.89 -21.33 -2.08
N GLN A 22 16.90 -22.18 -1.87
CA GLN A 22 17.81 -22.12 -0.72
C GLN A 22 18.50 -20.76 -0.57
N LYS A 23 18.75 -20.04 -1.67
CA LYS A 23 19.30 -18.68 -1.62
C LYS A 23 18.28 -17.66 -1.12
N ALA A 24 16.99 -17.82 -1.43
CA ALA A 24 15.93 -16.98 -0.90
C ALA A 24 15.69 -17.29 0.59
N ILE A 25 15.68 -18.58 0.95
CA ILE A 25 15.58 -19.05 2.34
C ILE A 25 16.71 -18.49 3.20
N GLY A 26 17.97 -18.54 2.72
CA GLY A 26 19.11 -17.99 3.46
C GLY A 26 19.00 -16.49 3.72
N LYS A 27 18.31 -15.75 2.85
CA LYS A 27 18.05 -14.32 3.02
C LYS A 27 16.92 -14.07 4.01
N LEU A 28 15.85 -14.87 3.97
CA LEU A 28 14.79 -14.85 4.98
C LEU A 28 15.36 -15.16 6.38
N ARG A 29 16.24 -16.17 6.49
CA ARG A 29 16.93 -16.51 7.74
C ARG A 29 17.66 -15.30 8.32
N ARG A 30 18.45 -14.63 7.49
CA ARG A 30 19.18 -13.40 7.86
C ARG A 30 18.27 -12.26 8.30
N LEU A 31 17.07 -12.15 7.71
CA LEU A 31 16.06 -11.18 8.12
C LEU A 31 15.53 -11.50 9.52
N LEU A 32 15.13 -12.74 9.76
CA LEU A 32 14.58 -13.18 11.04
C LEU A 32 15.58 -13.04 12.19
N GLU A 33 16.83 -13.45 11.97
CA GLU A 33 17.93 -13.31 12.94
C GLU A 33 18.19 -11.87 13.40
N ARG A 34 17.76 -10.87 12.62
CA ARG A 34 18.02 -9.44 12.89
C ARG A 34 16.83 -8.66 13.40
N CYS A 35 15.63 -9.21 13.25
CA CYS A 35 14.42 -8.48 13.54
C CYS A 35 13.65 -9.06 14.72
N ASP A 36 13.81 -10.35 15.02
CA ASP A 36 12.98 -11.06 16.00
C ASP A 36 11.49 -10.85 15.71
N ALA A 37 11.09 -11.17 14.47
CA ALA A 37 9.76 -10.93 13.95
C ALA A 37 9.00 -12.24 13.79
N LYS A 38 7.71 -12.21 14.12
CA LYS A 38 6.75 -13.28 13.93
C LYS A 38 6.40 -13.39 12.44
N VAL A 39 6.34 -14.60 11.91
CA VAL A 39 6.04 -14.85 10.49
C VAL A 39 4.58 -15.21 10.33
N ILE A 40 3.87 -14.45 9.50
CA ILE A 40 2.48 -14.67 9.13
C ILE A 40 2.43 -14.94 7.63
N ILE A 41 1.72 -15.97 7.21
CA ILE A 41 1.62 -16.29 5.77
C ILE A 41 0.46 -15.52 5.16
N SER A 42 0.79 -14.66 4.19
CA SER A 42 -0.16 -13.93 3.33
C SER A 42 -0.30 -14.54 1.94
N SER A 43 0.47 -15.58 1.63
CA SER A 43 0.35 -16.36 0.39
C SER A 43 -1.02 -17.03 0.24
N THR A 44 -1.47 -17.26 -1.00
CA THR A 44 -2.66 -18.08 -1.30
C THR A 44 -2.53 -19.51 -0.78
N TRP A 45 -1.31 -20.01 -0.60
CA TRP A 45 -1.03 -21.35 -0.08
C TRP A 45 -1.57 -21.55 1.35
N ARG A 46 -1.81 -20.47 2.10
CA ARG A 46 -2.41 -20.53 3.44
C ARG A 46 -3.80 -21.16 3.45
N LEU A 47 -4.51 -21.17 2.31
CA LEU A 47 -5.83 -21.77 2.15
C LEU A 47 -5.82 -23.29 2.36
N GLN A 48 -4.65 -23.94 2.32
CA GLN A 48 -4.49 -25.36 2.64
C GLN A 48 -4.47 -25.64 4.16
N GLY A 49 -4.47 -24.60 5.00
CA GLY A 49 -4.49 -24.72 6.45
C GLY A 49 -3.10 -24.75 7.11
N VAL A 50 -3.09 -24.55 8.42
CA VAL A 50 -1.87 -24.34 9.20
C VAL A 50 -1.02 -25.60 9.32
N GLU A 51 -1.64 -26.78 9.35
CA GLU A 51 -0.96 -28.08 9.39
C GLU A 51 -0.11 -28.29 8.14
N TYR A 52 -0.69 -28.00 6.96
CA TYR A 52 0.02 -28.09 5.69
C TYR A 52 1.20 -27.13 5.62
N ILE A 53 0.98 -25.86 6.03
CA ILE A 53 2.05 -24.86 6.08
C ILE A 53 3.18 -25.27 7.02
N ARG A 54 2.85 -25.80 8.21
CA ARG A 54 3.86 -26.32 9.16
C ARG A 54 4.61 -27.52 8.61
N GLN A 55 3.95 -28.40 7.85
CA GLN A 55 4.61 -29.51 7.18
C GLN A 55 5.63 -29.01 6.15
N LEU A 56 5.24 -28.06 5.29
CA LEU A 56 6.17 -27.43 4.35
C LEU A 56 7.35 -26.77 5.07
N TRP A 57 7.09 -26.08 6.18
CA TRP A 57 8.14 -25.45 6.98
C TRP A 57 9.22 -26.43 7.44
N LYS A 58 8.79 -27.63 7.86
CA LYS A 58 9.70 -28.71 8.28
C LYS A 58 10.40 -29.36 7.10
N GLU A 59 9.68 -29.70 6.04
CA GLU A 59 10.20 -30.37 4.84
C GLU A 59 11.30 -29.56 4.16
N TYR A 60 11.12 -28.24 4.05
CA TYR A 60 12.07 -27.35 3.38
C TYR A 60 13.04 -26.63 4.34
N HIS A 61 13.05 -27.01 5.63
CA HIS A 61 13.92 -26.44 6.67
C HIS A 61 13.88 -24.91 6.73
N LEU A 62 12.68 -24.33 6.62
CA LEU A 62 12.47 -22.90 6.63
C LEU A 62 12.85 -22.29 8.00
N PRO A 63 13.44 -21.09 8.03
CA PRO A 63 13.91 -20.47 9.26
C PRO A 63 12.75 -19.94 10.11
N GLY A 64 12.94 -19.92 11.42
CA GLY A 64 11.91 -19.49 12.37
C GLY A 64 10.71 -20.43 12.39
N GLU A 65 9.56 -19.89 12.79
CA GLU A 65 8.30 -20.62 12.82
C GLU A 65 7.17 -19.75 12.23
N VAL A 66 6.18 -20.41 11.63
CA VAL A 66 4.94 -19.74 11.24
C VAL A 66 4.10 -19.54 12.47
N THR A 67 3.88 -18.28 12.82
CA THR A 67 3.05 -17.88 13.94
C THR A 67 1.57 -17.99 13.57
N ASP A 68 1.19 -17.53 12.38
CA ASP A 68 -0.21 -17.51 11.96
C ASP A 68 -0.39 -17.40 10.44
N LEU A 69 -1.64 -17.43 9.99
CA LEU A 69 -2.07 -17.24 8.62
C LEU A 69 -3.01 -16.03 8.53
N THR A 70 -2.94 -15.23 7.46
CA THR A 70 -3.96 -14.19 7.25
C THR A 70 -5.33 -14.84 6.97
N PRO A 71 -6.45 -14.19 7.34
CA PRO A 71 -7.78 -14.65 6.95
C PRO A 71 -7.93 -14.67 5.42
N SER A 72 -9.03 -15.27 4.95
CA SER A 72 -9.43 -15.23 3.54
C SER A 72 -10.61 -14.29 3.37
N CYS A 73 -10.44 -13.27 2.54
CA CYS A 73 -11.56 -12.49 2.04
C CYS A 73 -12.22 -13.27 0.91
N ASN A 74 -13.15 -14.17 1.26
CA ASN A 74 -13.92 -14.89 0.24
C ASN A 74 -14.72 -13.88 -0.59
N SER A 75 -14.49 -13.91 -1.90
CA SER A 75 -15.07 -13.05 -2.93
C SER A 75 -16.46 -12.50 -2.59
N ILE A 76 -16.62 -11.18 -2.64
CA ILE A 76 -17.95 -10.61 -2.84
C ILE A 76 -18.28 -10.87 -4.32
N THR A 77 -19.23 -11.76 -4.59
CA THR A 77 -19.77 -11.91 -5.95
C THR A 77 -20.55 -10.64 -6.27
N PHE A 78 -19.92 -9.67 -6.92
CA PHE A 78 -20.64 -8.58 -7.52
C PHE A 78 -21.26 -9.09 -8.82
N SER A 79 -22.59 -9.17 -8.85
CA SER A 79 -23.29 -9.34 -10.12
C SER A 79 -23.23 -8.00 -10.85
N SER A 80 -22.78 -8.00 -12.10
CA SER A 80 -23.00 -6.87 -12.99
C SER A 80 -24.49 -6.58 -13.11
N ALA A 81 -24.86 -5.34 -13.44
CA ALA A 81 -26.26 -4.91 -13.56
C ALA A 81 -27.06 -5.72 -14.60
N ASP A 82 -26.38 -6.38 -15.54
CA ASP A 82 -26.95 -7.28 -16.54
C ASP A 82 -27.10 -8.74 -16.07
N GLY A 83 -26.76 -9.03 -14.81
CA GLY A 83 -26.83 -10.36 -14.21
C GLY A 83 -25.64 -11.27 -14.52
N THR A 84 -24.62 -10.78 -15.23
CA THR A 84 -23.38 -11.54 -15.40
C THR A 84 -22.64 -11.62 -14.06
N LYS A 85 -22.35 -12.85 -13.63
CA LYS A 85 -21.49 -13.11 -12.46
C LYS A 85 -20.05 -13.13 -12.95
N GLU A 86 -19.39 -11.99 -12.92
CA GLU A 86 -17.95 -11.98 -13.08
C GLU A 86 -17.29 -12.28 -11.74
N TRP A 87 -16.37 -13.26 -11.74
CA TRP A 87 -15.40 -13.40 -10.67
C TRP A 87 -14.42 -12.24 -10.77
N GLN A 88 -14.76 -11.11 -10.15
CA GLN A 88 -13.79 -10.05 -9.96
C GLN A 88 -12.99 -10.42 -8.71
N CYS A 89 -11.73 -10.83 -8.93
CA CYS A 89 -10.74 -10.82 -7.86
C CYS A 89 -10.77 -9.40 -7.28
N LEU A 90 -11.08 -9.28 -5.99
CA LEU A 90 -11.12 -7.99 -5.34
C LEU A 90 -9.69 -7.44 -5.35
N HIS A 91 -9.43 -6.42 -6.16
CA HIS A 91 -8.18 -5.68 -6.07
C HIS A 91 -8.00 -5.20 -4.62
N GLU A 92 -6.81 -5.37 -4.08
CA GLU A 92 -6.38 -5.15 -2.69
C GLU A 92 -6.96 -6.15 -1.67
N ALA A 93 -7.48 -7.30 -2.10
CA ALA A 93 -7.95 -8.36 -1.18
C ALA A 93 -6.88 -8.74 -0.16
N LYS A 94 -5.63 -8.91 -0.61
CA LYS A 94 -4.52 -9.27 0.29
C LYS A 94 -4.24 -8.17 1.30
N GLY A 95 -4.28 -6.91 0.87
CA GLY A 95 -4.15 -5.76 1.76
C GLY A 95 -5.23 -5.74 2.86
N LEU A 96 -6.48 -6.04 2.51
CA LEU A 96 -7.59 -6.14 3.47
C LEU A 96 -7.40 -7.31 4.45
N GLU A 97 -6.96 -8.47 3.98
CA GLU A 97 -6.69 -9.64 4.82
C GLU A 97 -5.58 -9.37 5.84
N ILE A 98 -4.50 -8.71 5.41
CA ILE A 98 -3.41 -8.27 6.30
C ILE A 98 -3.93 -7.26 7.33
N ALA A 99 -4.72 -6.28 6.89
CA ALA A 99 -5.31 -5.28 7.78
C ALA A 99 -6.23 -5.92 8.84
N GLU A 100 -7.04 -6.89 8.44
CA GLU A 100 -7.93 -7.62 9.35
C GLU A 100 -7.14 -8.48 10.34
N TRP A 101 -6.08 -9.16 9.88
CA TRP A 101 -5.20 -9.91 10.78
C TRP A 101 -4.56 -8.99 11.83
N LEU A 102 -4.05 -7.83 11.40
CA LEU A 102 -3.48 -6.84 12.31
C LEU A 102 -4.52 -6.35 13.32
N ARG A 103 -5.73 -6.01 12.87
CA ARG A 103 -6.82 -5.53 13.74
C ARG A 103 -7.20 -6.53 14.83
N LEU A 104 -7.20 -7.82 14.51
CA LEU A 104 -7.62 -8.89 15.41
C LEU A 104 -6.50 -9.37 16.35
N ASN A 105 -5.25 -9.37 15.88
CA ASN A 105 -4.17 -10.11 16.54
C ASN A 105 -2.99 -9.25 17.00
N ALA A 106 -2.76 -8.09 16.36
CA ALA A 106 -1.57 -7.29 16.64
C ALA A 106 -1.67 -6.59 18.01
N LYS A 107 -0.57 -6.61 18.76
CA LYS A 107 -0.47 -5.93 20.07
C LYS A 107 0.29 -4.63 19.93
N GLU A 108 -0.39 -3.51 20.11
CA GLU A 108 0.23 -2.19 20.07
C GLU A 108 1.20 -1.96 21.25
N PRO A 109 2.36 -1.31 21.03
CA PRO A 109 2.88 -0.88 19.73
C PRO A 109 3.43 -2.05 18.92
N TYR A 110 3.18 -2.05 17.60
CA TYR A 110 3.78 -3.01 16.67
C TYR A 110 4.38 -2.37 15.41
N ARG A 111 5.17 -3.16 14.69
CA ARG A 111 5.63 -2.88 13.32
C ARG A 111 5.43 -4.09 12.44
N TYR A 112 5.31 -3.86 11.15
CA TYR A 112 5.23 -4.94 10.20
C TYR A 112 5.83 -4.58 8.86
N VAL A 113 6.15 -5.63 8.09
CA VAL A 113 6.57 -5.56 6.70
C VAL A 113 5.82 -6.62 5.90
N ILE A 114 5.54 -6.32 4.64
CA ILE A 114 4.94 -7.23 3.66
C ILE A 114 6.03 -7.57 2.65
N LEU A 115 6.29 -8.87 2.45
CA LEU A 115 7.21 -9.39 1.44
C LEU A 115 6.39 -10.10 0.37
N ASP A 116 6.28 -9.48 -0.78
CA ASP A 116 5.39 -9.90 -1.87
C ASP A 116 5.96 -9.41 -3.20
N ASP A 117 5.76 -10.14 -4.30
CA ASP A 117 6.15 -9.68 -5.64
C ASP A 117 5.03 -8.89 -6.35
N GLU A 118 3.80 -9.04 -5.88
CA GLU A 118 2.65 -8.27 -6.33
C GLU A 118 2.43 -7.01 -5.47
N GLU A 119 1.62 -6.09 -5.99
CA GLU A 119 1.28 -4.83 -5.31
C GLU A 119 -0.22 -4.78 -4.98
N ASP A 120 -0.80 -5.94 -4.66
CA ASP A 120 -2.21 -6.10 -4.28
C ASP A 120 -2.47 -5.72 -2.81
N ILE A 121 -2.11 -4.49 -2.44
CA ILE A 121 -2.14 -4.01 -1.05
C ILE A 121 -2.85 -2.67 -0.92
N LEU A 122 -3.29 -2.34 0.30
CA LEU A 122 -3.92 -1.05 0.57
C LEU A 122 -2.91 0.09 0.39
N PHE A 123 -3.40 1.27 -0.02
CA PHE A 123 -2.57 2.46 -0.19
C PHE A 123 -1.74 2.82 1.06
N ASN A 124 -2.34 2.70 2.25
CA ASN A 124 -1.67 2.98 3.53
C ASN A 124 -0.63 1.91 3.95
N GLN A 125 -0.61 0.75 3.28
CA GLN A 125 0.37 -0.31 3.51
C GLN A 125 1.60 -0.19 2.61
N ARG A 126 1.61 0.74 1.64
CA ARG A 126 2.73 0.89 0.68
C ARG A 126 4.07 1.17 1.35
N GLU A 127 4.10 1.90 2.46
CA GLU A 127 5.34 2.15 3.22
C GLU A 127 5.85 0.91 3.99
N HIS A 128 5.01 -0.13 4.09
CA HIS A 128 5.33 -1.42 4.71
C HIS A 128 5.62 -2.51 3.68
N LEU A 129 5.40 -2.27 2.39
CA LEU A 129 5.68 -3.23 1.32
C LEU A 129 7.13 -3.18 0.88
N VAL A 130 7.75 -4.35 0.83
CA VAL A 130 8.98 -4.58 0.08
C VAL A 130 8.61 -5.43 -1.13
N LYS A 131 8.39 -4.76 -2.26
CA LYS A 131 8.05 -5.39 -3.53
C LYS A 131 9.25 -6.17 -4.07
N VAL A 132 9.15 -7.49 -4.05
CA VAL A 132 10.19 -8.41 -4.51
C VAL A 132 10.11 -8.54 -6.04
N ASP A 133 11.26 -8.65 -6.70
CA ASP A 133 11.28 -9.01 -8.12
C ASP A 133 11.01 -10.52 -8.25
N GLY A 134 9.78 -10.88 -8.62
CA GLY A 134 9.31 -12.26 -8.77
C GLY A 134 10.17 -13.13 -9.68
N SER A 135 10.89 -12.53 -10.64
CA SER A 135 11.81 -13.24 -11.54
C SER A 135 13.13 -13.67 -10.85
N LYS A 136 13.43 -13.09 -9.69
CA LYS A 136 14.70 -13.30 -8.96
C LYS A 136 14.51 -13.89 -7.56
N GLY A 137 13.33 -13.70 -6.96
CA GLY A 137 13.10 -14.01 -5.55
C GLY A 137 13.71 -12.97 -4.62
N LEU A 138 13.47 -13.17 -3.32
CA LEU A 138 13.93 -12.29 -2.25
C LEU A 138 15.42 -11.98 -2.41
N SER A 139 15.81 -10.71 -2.36
CA SER A 139 17.17 -10.26 -2.60
C SER A 139 17.82 -9.64 -1.35
N LYS A 140 19.12 -9.31 -1.42
CA LYS A 140 19.82 -8.66 -0.31
C LYS A 140 19.33 -7.22 -0.08
N THR A 141 18.87 -6.54 -1.13
CA THR A 141 18.29 -5.18 -1.03
C THR A 141 16.97 -5.23 -0.28
N ASP A 142 16.13 -6.22 -0.60
CA ASP A 142 14.81 -6.40 -0.01
C ASP A 142 14.92 -6.67 1.50
N VAL A 143 15.84 -7.57 1.88
CA VAL A 143 16.15 -7.83 3.30
C VAL A 143 16.58 -6.56 4.03
N ARG A 144 17.40 -5.70 3.41
CA ARG A 144 17.80 -4.42 4.04
C ARG A 144 16.61 -3.48 4.22
N GLY A 145 15.74 -3.37 3.20
CA GLY A 145 14.52 -2.57 3.27
C GLY A 145 13.58 -3.07 4.39
N ALA A 146 13.37 -4.38 4.46
CA ALA A 146 12.55 -5.00 5.49
C ALA A 146 13.10 -4.75 6.91
N ILE A 147 14.41 -4.91 7.11
CA ILE A 147 15.06 -4.57 8.39
C ILE A 147 14.85 -3.10 8.73
N GLN A 148 14.98 -2.19 7.75
CA GLN A 148 14.78 -0.77 7.97
C GLN A 148 13.34 -0.48 8.42
N ILE A 149 12.33 -1.03 7.75
CA ILE A 149 10.92 -0.84 8.13
C ILE A 149 10.69 -1.33 9.57
N LEU A 150 11.15 -2.54 9.89
CA LEU A 150 10.94 -3.19 11.19
C LEU A 150 11.72 -2.55 12.34
N ASN A 151 12.89 -1.95 12.07
CA ASN A 151 13.78 -1.38 13.10
C ASN A 151 13.89 0.15 13.05
N THR A 152 13.11 0.84 12.20
CA THR A 152 13.11 2.30 12.15
C THR A 152 12.81 2.85 13.54
N LYS A 153 13.60 3.81 14.03
CA LYS A 153 13.31 4.46 15.30
C LYS A 153 12.06 5.31 15.14
N GLU A 154 11.18 5.32 16.13
CA GLU A 154 10.06 6.26 16.13
C GLU A 154 10.60 7.68 15.98
N ILE A 155 10.24 8.32 14.88
CA ILE A 155 10.39 9.75 14.75
C ILE A 155 9.30 10.33 15.64
N CYS A 156 9.68 11.05 16.70
CA CYS A 156 8.74 11.69 17.62
C CYS A 156 7.61 12.38 16.83
N GLN A 157 6.37 12.22 17.29
CA GLN A 157 5.16 12.73 16.64
C GLN A 157 5.29 14.20 16.23
N MET A 158 6.00 14.99 17.03
CA MET A 158 6.38 16.37 16.73
C MET A 158 7.15 16.51 15.41
N LYS A 159 8.20 15.72 15.19
CA LYS A 159 8.97 15.74 13.93
C LYS A 159 8.12 15.32 12.74
N ARG A 160 7.24 14.33 12.90
CA ARG A 160 6.30 13.90 11.84
C ARG A 160 5.33 15.02 11.46
N TRP A 161 4.82 15.73 12.47
CA TRP A 161 3.99 16.92 12.28
C TRP A 161 4.75 18.05 11.59
N PHE A 162 6.00 18.33 11.98
CA PHE A 162 6.86 19.31 11.31
C PHE A 162 7.09 18.99 9.83
N TYR A 163 7.38 17.73 9.47
CA TYR A 163 7.53 17.33 8.07
C TYR A 163 6.21 17.45 7.28
N GLY A 164 5.08 17.12 7.92
CA GLY A 164 3.76 17.33 7.33
C GLY A 164 3.49 18.81 7.04
N ALA A 165 3.68 19.68 8.04
CA ALA A 165 3.53 21.12 7.90
C ALA A 165 4.44 21.69 6.81
N LEU A 166 5.71 21.26 6.75
CA LEU A 166 6.65 21.72 5.73
C LEU A 166 6.21 21.33 4.31
N LYS A 167 5.68 20.12 4.12
CA LYS A 167 5.10 19.69 2.83
C LYS A 167 3.89 20.54 2.44
N PHE A 168 2.98 20.82 3.37
CA PHE A 168 1.83 21.70 3.12
C PHE A 168 2.26 23.13 2.75
N ILE A 169 3.24 23.69 3.45
CA ILE A 169 3.81 25.00 3.13
C ILE A 169 4.42 24.99 1.72
N ALA A 170 5.18 23.95 1.36
CA ALA A 170 5.76 23.83 0.03
C ALA A 170 4.70 23.74 -1.09
N VAL A 171 3.65 22.95 -0.88
CA VAL A 171 2.51 22.85 -1.82
C VAL A 171 1.79 24.19 -1.96
N TYR A 172 1.56 24.89 -0.84
CA TYR A 172 0.94 26.21 -0.85
C TYR A 172 1.77 27.23 -1.63
N ILE A 173 3.09 27.30 -1.37
CA ILE A 173 4.00 28.17 -2.11
C ILE A 173 3.96 27.86 -3.61
N LEU A 174 3.99 26.58 -3.99
CA LEU A 174 3.88 26.15 -5.39
C LEU A 174 2.55 26.61 -6.03
N MET A 175 1.43 26.45 -5.33
CA MET A 175 0.12 26.92 -5.82
C MET A 175 0.09 28.44 -6.01
N VAL A 176 0.67 29.22 -5.09
CA VAL A 176 0.78 30.68 -5.23
C VAL A 176 1.67 31.04 -6.41
N MET A 177 2.80 30.36 -6.62
CA MET A 177 3.66 30.60 -7.79
C MET A 177 2.93 30.32 -9.10
N LEU A 178 2.18 29.22 -9.19
CA LEU A 178 1.37 28.87 -10.37
C LEU A 178 0.25 29.88 -10.61
N PHE A 179 -0.41 30.33 -9.54
CA PHE A 179 -1.44 31.37 -9.61
C PHE A 179 -0.86 32.69 -10.11
N MET A 180 0.27 33.15 -9.54
CA MET A 180 0.91 34.37 -9.98
C MET A 180 1.40 34.28 -11.42
N ALA A 181 1.98 33.14 -11.83
CA ALA A 181 2.39 32.90 -13.21
C ALA A 181 1.19 32.92 -14.18
N TYR A 182 0.06 32.33 -13.79
CA TYR A 182 -1.18 32.39 -14.56
C TYR A 182 -1.59 33.85 -14.79
N PHE A 183 -1.68 34.67 -13.74
CA PHE A 183 -2.10 36.08 -13.88
C PHE A 183 -1.08 36.97 -14.61
N TYR A 184 0.21 36.76 -14.41
CA TYR A 184 1.25 37.58 -15.06
C TYR A 184 1.48 37.22 -16.53
N TRP A 185 1.22 35.97 -16.92
CA TRP A 185 1.43 35.48 -18.28
C TRP A 185 0.14 35.40 -19.11
N TYR A 186 -1.03 35.64 -18.49
CA TYR A 186 -2.29 35.74 -19.25
C TYR A 186 -2.36 37.06 -20.00
N PRO A 187 -2.54 37.05 -21.34
CA PRO A 187 -2.59 38.28 -22.11
C PRO A 187 -3.81 39.14 -21.72
N GLU A 188 -3.60 40.43 -21.45
CA GLU A 188 -4.62 41.43 -21.05
C GLU A 188 -5.90 41.41 -21.91
N LYS A 189 -5.78 41.01 -23.20
CA LYS A 189 -6.93 40.91 -24.12
C LYS A 189 -7.98 39.88 -23.71
N GLU A 190 -7.62 38.79 -23.04
CA GLU A 190 -8.60 37.76 -22.66
C GLU A 190 -9.31 38.07 -21.33
N ILE A 191 -8.64 38.75 -20.39
CA ILE A 191 -9.23 39.16 -19.10
C ILE A 191 -10.39 40.14 -19.32
N ASN A 192 -10.23 41.10 -20.24
CA ASN A 192 -11.30 42.02 -20.64
C ASN A 192 -12.50 41.29 -21.28
N ASN A 193 -12.27 40.15 -21.93
CA ASN A 193 -13.32 39.35 -22.55
C ASN A 193 -14.10 38.50 -21.53
N MET A 194 -13.43 37.99 -20.48
CA MET A 194 -14.11 37.33 -19.36
C MET A 194 -15.00 38.29 -18.58
N ASN A 195 -14.52 39.50 -18.29
CA ASN A 195 -15.32 40.52 -17.62
C ASN A 195 -16.56 40.92 -18.45
N ARG A 196 -16.41 41.07 -19.77
CA ARG A 196 -17.55 41.28 -20.69
C ARG A 196 -18.53 40.11 -20.71
N ARG A 197 -18.03 38.87 -20.71
CA ARG A 197 -18.90 37.67 -20.67
C ARG A 197 -19.63 37.56 -19.34
N ALA A 198 -18.97 37.83 -18.22
CA ALA A 198 -19.59 37.84 -16.88
C ALA A 198 -20.69 38.91 -16.77
N LEU A 199 -20.45 40.12 -17.31
CA LEU A 199 -21.48 41.17 -17.44
C LEU A 199 -22.65 40.72 -18.32
N MET A 200 -22.39 40.08 -19.46
CA MET A 200 -23.46 39.52 -20.30
C MET A 200 -24.27 38.43 -19.60
N TYR A 201 -23.63 37.54 -18.83
CA TYR A 201 -24.36 36.53 -18.06
C TYR A 201 -25.21 37.17 -16.95
N GLN A 202 -24.70 38.20 -16.26
CA GLN A 202 -25.48 38.98 -15.29
C GLN A 202 -26.70 39.67 -15.94
N GLU A 203 -26.53 40.30 -17.11
CA GLU A 203 -27.63 40.93 -17.84
C GLU A 203 -28.65 39.91 -18.36
N CYS A 204 -28.21 38.77 -18.90
CA CYS A 204 -29.09 37.68 -19.31
C CYS A 204 -29.91 37.14 -18.12
N LEU A 205 -29.27 36.91 -16.96
CA LEU A 205 -29.97 36.45 -15.75
C LEU A 205 -30.97 37.49 -15.24
N ARG A 206 -30.63 38.78 -15.31
CA ARG A 206 -31.52 39.88 -14.91
C ARG A 206 -32.73 40.02 -15.84
N ASN A 207 -32.57 39.73 -17.13
CA ASN A 207 -33.66 39.78 -18.11
C ASN A 207 -34.53 38.51 -18.14
N HIS A 208 -34.01 37.35 -17.70
CA HIS A 208 -34.78 36.10 -17.63
C HIS A 208 -35.55 35.93 -16.30
N PHE A 209 -35.07 36.53 -15.20
CA PHE A 209 -35.72 36.45 -13.90
C PHE A 209 -36.28 37.82 -13.48
N ASN A 210 -37.48 38.16 -13.96
CA ASN A 210 -38.20 39.42 -13.67
C ASN A 210 -38.74 39.56 -12.23
N TRP A 211 -38.22 38.84 -11.24
CA TRP A 211 -38.78 38.79 -9.87
C TRP A 211 -38.04 39.64 -8.83
N GLN A 212 -37.32 40.67 -9.26
CA GLN A 212 -36.88 41.74 -8.35
C GLN A 212 -37.13 43.12 -8.98
N LYS A 213 -38.37 43.59 -8.83
CA LYS A 213 -38.68 45.00 -8.66
C LYS A 213 -39.21 45.20 -7.25
#